data_AF-B5GDB8-F1
#
_entry.id   AF-B5GDB8-F1
#
_cell.length_a   1.000
_cell.length_b   1.000
_cell.length_c   1.000
_cell.angle_alpha   90.00
_cell.angle_beta   90.00
_cell.angle_gamma   90.00
#
_symmetry.space_group_name_H-M   'P 1'
#
loop_
_entity.id
_entity.type
_entity.pdbx_description
1 polymer ?
#
loop_
_entity_poly.entity_id
_entity_poly.type
_entity_poly.pdbx_seq_one_letter_code
_entity_poly.pdbx_strand_id
1 'polypeptide(L)'
;MEQELTRDYAALLDRARGTVLPVADRANAADASRAERGAGDPAAVRRRVKFVHFWGHTSRGRGVDKGCLSQWWPAPFTVGDATYATAEHWMMARKARLFGDTAAENAAFTARGPAQAKAAGRLVRGFDDATWERERFRIVVEGSVHKFSADPGLTAFLLGTGDRVLVEASPLDRIWGIGLAADNPAASEPAKWRGQNLLGFALMAARDILRGEA
;
A
#
# COMPACT_ATOMS: atom_id res chain seq x y z
N MET A 1 -8.37 -18.19 -14.45
CA MET A 1 -7.23 -17.62 -13.70
C MET A 1 -7.15 -16.09 -13.79
N GLU A 2 -7.51 -15.44 -14.92
CA GLU A 2 -7.61 -13.96 -15.00
C GLU A 2 -8.96 -13.36 -14.59
N GLN A 3 -10.04 -14.17 -14.46
CA GLN A 3 -11.40 -13.66 -14.16
C GLN A 3 -11.87 -13.82 -12.70
N GLU A 4 -11.13 -14.54 -11.85
CA GLU A 4 -11.45 -14.70 -10.40
C GLU A 4 -10.79 -13.63 -9.53
N LEU A 5 -9.64 -13.09 -9.95
CA LEU A 5 -8.98 -11.93 -9.31
C LEU A 5 -9.82 -10.64 -9.35
N THR A 6 -10.89 -10.61 -10.14
CA THR A 6 -11.66 -9.39 -10.45
C THR A 6 -12.85 -9.17 -9.51
N ARG A 7 -13.29 -10.16 -8.71
CA ARG A 7 -14.55 -10.07 -7.94
C ARG A 7 -14.41 -9.63 -6.47
N ASP A 8 -13.36 -10.02 -5.76
CA ASP A 8 -13.17 -9.63 -4.34
C ASP A 8 -12.40 -8.30 -4.15
N TYR A 9 -11.73 -7.82 -5.19
CA TYR A 9 -11.05 -6.52 -5.23
C TYR A 9 -12.03 -5.33 -5.14
N ALA A 10 -13.28 -5.50 -5.58
CA ALA A 10 -14.33 -4.47 -5.52
C ALA A 10 -14.82 -4.18 -4.09
N ALA A 11 -14.85 -5.19 -3.20
CA ALA A 11 -15.26 -5.04 -1.79
C ALA A 11 -14.17 -4.38 -0.92
N LEU A 12 -12.90 -4.60 -1.26
CA LEU A 12 -11.73 -3.95 -0.64
C LEU A 12 -11.66 -2.44 -0.95
N LEU A 13 -12.12 -2.02 -2.13
CA LEU A 13 -12.23 -0.61 -2.54
C LEU A 13 -13.48 0.10 -2.01
N ASP A 14 -14.50 -0.62 -1.55
CA ASP A 14 -15.75 -0.05 -1.03
C ASP A 14 -15.62 0.32 0.46
N ARG A 15 -14.93 -0.51 1.27
CA ARG A 15 -14.59 -0.20 2.68
C ARG A 15 -13.54 0.90 2.87
N ALA A 16 -12.66 1.10 1.90
CA ALA A 16 -11.75 2.26 1.88
C ALA A 16 -12.51 3.59 1.65
N ARG A 17 -13.77 3.55 1.20
CA ARG A 17 -14.61 4.72 0.87
C ARG A 17 -15.75 4.99 1.86
N GLY A 18 -15.99 4.13 2.87
CA GLY A 18 -17.05 4.36 3.87
C GLY A 18 -16.79 3.66 5.22
N THR A 19 -16.52 4.46 6.27
CA THR A 19 -16.65 4.18 7.72
C THR A 19 -16.19 2.81 8.27
N VAL A 20 -15.21 2.86 9.19
CA VAL A 20 -14.76 1.77 10.10
C VAL A 20 -13.80 0.73 9.51
N LEU A 21 -12.59 0.74 10.06
CA LEU A 21 -11.57 -0.31 9.88
C LEU A 21 -12.14 -1.69 10.24
N PRO A 22 -12.04 -2.72 9.39
CA PRO A 22 -12.41 -4.07 9.79
C PRO A 22 -11.41 -4.57 10.84
N VAL A 23 -11.94 -4.92 12.02
CA VAL A 23 -11.25 -5.78 12.98
C VAL A 23 -11.15 -7.15 12.33
N ALA A 24 -9.92 -7.64 12.11
CA ALA A 24 -9.70 -9.01 11.65
C ALA A 24 -10.26 -9.99 12.70
N ASP A 25 -11.22 -10.82 12.28
CA ASP A 25 -11.76 -11.92 13.07
C ASP A 25 -11.38 -13.24 12.40
N ARG A 26 -10.35 -13.88 12.93
CA ARG A 26 -9.93 -15.25 12.58
C ARG A 26 -9.45 -15.95 13.84
N ALA A 27 -10.38 -16.24 14.75
CA ALA A 27 -10.22 -17.23 15.81
C ALA A 27 -11.59 -17.56 16.42
N ASN A 28 -12.42 -18.34 15.71
CA ASN A 28 -13.37 -19.33 16.24
C ASN A 28 -14.31 -19.82 15.14
N ALA A 29 -13.79 -20.66 14.26
CA ALA A 29 -14.60 -21.54 13.43
C ALA A 29 -14.32 -22.99 13.85
N ALA A 30 -14.51 -23.30 15.14
CA ALA A 30 -14.42 -24.66 15.66
C ALA A 30 -15.11 -24.81 17.04
N ASP A 31 -16.23 -24.14 17.30
CA ASP A 31 -17.15 -24.61 18.35
C ASP A 31 -18.52 -23.92 18.22
N ALA A 32 -19.42 -24.49 17.43
CA ALA A 32 -20.80 -24.01 17.37
C ALA A 32 -21.75 -25.19 17.17
N SER A 33 -21.82 -26.05 18.18
CA SER A 33 -22.98 -26.92 18.36
C SER A 33 -23.37 -27.03 19.83
N ARG A 34 -23.89 -25.93 20.43
CA ARG A 34 -25.04 -26.00 21.36
C ARG A 34 -25.47 -24.65 21.92
N ALA A 35 -26.78 -24.60 22.12
CA ALA A 35 -27.55 -23.79 23.07
C ALA A 35 -28.09 -22.44 22.59
N GLU A 36 -29.42 -22.45 22.46
CA GLU A 36 -30.31 -21.34 22.19
C GLU A 36 -30.47 -20.38 23.39
N ARG A 37 -30.91 -19.16 23.06
CA ARG A 37 -31.68 -18.17 23.85
C ARG A 37 -31.07 -17.62 25.15
N GLY A 38 -30.67 -16.34 25.08
CA GLY A 38 -30.47 -15.47 26.24
C GLY A 38 -30.31 -14.02 25.82
N ALA A 39 -31.01 -13.12 26.53
CA ALA A 39 -31.02 -11.67 26.35
C ALA A 39 -29.60 -11.04 26.39
N GLY A 40 -29.43 -9.91 25.70
CA GLY A 40 -28.13 -9.31 25.43
C GLY A 40 -27.33 -8.82 26.63
N ASP A 41 -26.01 -8.72 26.45
CA ASP A 41 -25.06 -7.95 27.28
C ASP A 41 -23.73 -7.68 26.52
N PRO A 42 -22.81 -6.78 26.94
CA PRO A 42 -22.44 -5.60 26.18
C PRO A 42 -20.91 -5.46 26.15
N ALA A 43 -20.22 -6.21 25.32
CA ALA A 43 -18.78 -6.03 25.17
C ALA A 43 -18.36 -6.49 23.79
N ALA A 44 -18.72 -5.70 22.76
CA ALA A 44 -17.88 -5.70 21.58
C ALA A 44 -16.49 -5.29 22.06
N VAL A 45 -15.61 -6.27 22.27
CA VAL A 45 -14.20 -6.06 22.57
C VAL A 45 -13.68 -5.19 21.43
N ARG A 46 -13.62 -3.87 21.65
CA ARG A 46 -13.07 -2.94 20.68
C ARG A 46 -11.58 -3.25 20.61
N ARG A 47 -11.19 -4.18 19.74
CA ARG A 47 -9.79 -4.47 19.46
C ARG A 47 -9.14 -3.14 19.07
N ARG A 48 -8.18 -2.71 19.88
CA ARG A 48 -7.44 -1.47 19.64
C ARG A 48 -6.66 -1.64 18.34
N VAL A 49 -7.06 -0.90 17.31
CA VAL A 49 -6.30 -0.81 16.06
C VAL A 49 -4.91 -0.27 16.39
N LYS A 50 -3.89 -0.97 15.91
CA LYS A 50 -2.49 -0.55 16.00
C LYS A 50 -2.05 -0.03 14.64
N PHE A 51 -1.33 1.09 14.64
CA PHE A 51 -0.83 1.74 13.43
C PHE A 51 0.68 1.63 13.33
N VAL A 52 1.19 1.61 12.10
CA VAL A 52 2.60 1.85 11.78
C VAL A 52 2.67 3.11 10.93
N HIS A 53 3.03 4.23 11.56
CA HIS A 53 3.25 5.49 10.87
C HIS A 53 4.65 5.55 10.26
N PHE A 54 4.71 5.75 8.95
CA PHE A 54 5.94 5.91 8.20
C PHE A 54 5.84 7.14 7.29
N TRP A 55 6.98 7.79 7.08
CA TRP A 55 7.17 8.87 6.12
C TRP A 55 8.67 9.09 5.97
N GLY A 56 9.12 9.32 4.74
CA GLY A 56 10.54 9.38 4.39
C GLY A 56 11.14 8.02 4.09
N HIS A 57 12.34 8.03 3.51
CA HIS A 57 13.02 6.86 2.95
C HIS A 57 14.47 6.71 3.44
N THR A 58 14.94 7.63 4.29
CA THR A 58 16.29 7.57 4.85
C THR A 58 16.31 6.66 6.07
N SER A 59 17.12 5.61 6.01
CA SER A 59 17.34 4.73 7.17
C SER A 59 17.98 5.52 8.31
N ARG A 60 17.55 5.23 9.53
CA ARG A 60 18.13 5.82 10.75
C ARG A 60 19.24 4.95 11.36
N GLY A 61 19.66 3.87 10.71
CA GLY A 61 20.66 2.96 11.23
C GLY A 61 21.22 1.96 10.21
N ARG A 62 21.79 0.86 10.71
CA ARG A 62 22.28 -0.25 9.87
C ARG A 62 21.16 -1.31 9.78
N GLY A 63 20.39 -1.29 8.70
CA GLY A 63 19.38 -2.32 8.42
C GLY A 63 18.06 -1.78 7.88
N VAL A 64 17.12 -2.70 7.66
CA VAL A 64 15.75 -2.41 7.24
C VAL A 64 14.99 -1.77 8.41
N ASP A 65 14.40 -0.60 8.16
CA ASP A 65 13.50 0.07 9.08
C ASP A 65 12.21 0.50 8.37
N LYS A 66 11.34 1.23 9.06
CA LYS A 66 10.05 1.67 8.50
C LYS A 66 10.17 2.54 7.24
N GLY A 67 11.34 3.12 6.98
CA GLY A 67 11.61 3.83 5.73
C GLY A 67 11.51 2.92 4.51
N CYS A 68 11.66 1.60 4.69
CA CYS A 68 11.50 0.62 3.64
C CYS A 68 10.07 0.53 3.09
N LEU A 69 9.07 1.04 3.80
CA LEU A 69 7.69 1.14 3.32
C LEU A 69 7.55 2.25 2.25
N SER A 70 8.47 3.21 2.20
CA SER A 70 8.47 4.25 1.17
C SER A 70 8.78 3.68 -0.22
N GLN A 71 8.10 4.21 -1.24
CA GLN A 71 8.38 3.90 -2.65
C GLN A 71 9.77 4.38 -3.11
N TRP A 72 10.40 5.26 -2.33
CA TRP A 72 11.71 5.85 -2.61
C TRP A 72 12.88 5.10 -1.97
N TRP A 73 12.60 4.09 -1.13
CA TRP A 73 13.64 3.24 -0.56
C TRP A 73 14.41 2.50 -1.67
N PRO A 74 15.76 2.49 -1.65
CA PRO A 74 16.58 1.80 -2.64
C PRO A 74 16.51 0.28 -2.43
N ALA A 75 15.55 -0.36 -3.08
CA ALA A 75 15.39 -1.81 -3.12
C ALA A 75 15.11 -2.23 -4.56
N PRO A 76 16.16 -2.53 -5.34
CA PRO A 76 16.00 -2.94 -6.72
C PRO A 76 15.23 -4.27 -6.81
N PHE A 77 14.37 -4.39 -7.81
CA PHE A 77 13.66 -5.63 -8.11
C PHE A 77 13.47 -5.79 -9.61
N THR A 78 13.31 -7.03 -10.05
CA THR A 78 13.23 -7.40 -11.47
C THR A 78 11.87 -7.99 -11.82
N VAL A 79 11.29 -7.55 -12.93
CA VAL A 79 10.02 -8.06 -13.48
C VAL A 79 10.25 -8.38 -14.96
N GLY A 80 10.21 -9.66 -15.32
CA GLY A 80 10.73 -10.13 -16.61
C GLY A 80 12.21 -9.79 -16.74
N ASP A 81 12.58 -9.07 -17.80
CA ASP A 81 13.97 -8.65 -18.05
C ASP A 81 14.28 -7.23 -17.56
N ALA A 82 13.32 -6.55 -16.92
CA ALA A 82 13.46 -5.17 -16.48
C ALA A 82 13.72 -5.07 -14.97
N THR A 83 14.85 -4.46 -14.60
CA THR A 83 15.19 -4.16 -13.20
C THR A 83 14.88 -2.71 -12.86
N TYR A 84 14.01 -2.49 -11.88
CA TYR A 84 13.64 -1.16 -11.39
C TYR A 84 14.43 -0.83 -10.13
N ALA A 85 15.05 0.35 -10.08
CA ALA A 85 15.88 0.75 -8.93
C ALA A 85 15.06 0.99 -7.64
N THR A 86 13.81 1.47 -7.79
CA THR A 86 12.85 1.64 -6.68
C THR A 86 11.43 1.40 -7.17
N ALA A 87 10.49 1.24 -6.24
CA ALA A 87 9.07 1.13 -6.60
C ALA A 87 8.49 2.42 -7.21
N GLU A 88 9.10 3.58 -6.96
CA GLU A 88 8.78 4.83 -7.71
C GLU A 88 9.12 4.70 -9.20
N HIS A 89 10.26 4.09 -9.56
CA HIS A 89 10.61 3.89 -10.98
C HIS A 89 9.58 3.01 -11.66
N TRP A 90 9.20 1.90 -11.01
CA TRP A 90 8.12 1.03 -11.45
C TRP A 90 6.81 1.81 -11.65
N MET A 91 6.37 2.53 -10.63
CA MET A 91 5.09 3.25 -10.65
C MET A 91 5.03 4.26 -11.79
N MET A 92 6.11 5.03 -12.01
CA MET A 92 6.16 6.05 -13.06
C MET A 92 6.31 5.45 -14.46
N ALA A 93 7.09 4.38 -14.62
CA ALA A 93 7.21 3.65 -15.88
C ALA A 93 5.86 3.00 -16.28
N ARG A 94 5.19 2.34 -15.33
CA ARG A 94 3.86 1.73 -15.56
C ARG A 94 2.78 2.78 -15.81
N LYS A 95 2.86 3.94 -15.15
CA LYS A 95 2.01 5.10 -15.46
C LYS A 95 2.20 5.53 -16.92
N ALA A 96 3.44 5.72 -17.36
CA ALA A 96 3.72 6.13 -18.74
C ALA A 96 3.24 5.08 -19.76
N ARG A 97 3.48 3.79 -19.48
CA ARG A 97 3.00 2.68 -20.30
C ARG A 97 1.48 2.64 -20.42
N LEU A 98 0.76 2.93 -19.34
CA LEU A 98 -0.71 2.99 -19.34
C LEU A 98 -1.25 4.01 -20.35
N PHE A 99 -0.51 5.10 -20.58
CA PHE A 99 -0.89 6.15 -21.54
C PHE A 99 -0.14 6.07 -22.88
N GLY A 100 0.59 4.98 -23.13
CA GLY A 100 1.32 4.77 -24.38
C GLY A 100 2.52 5.71 -24.58
N ASP A 101 3.03 6.35 -23.52
CA ASP A 101 4.17 7.27 -23.62
C ASP A 101 5.50 6.54 -23.39
N THR A 102 5.97 5.82 -24.41
CA THR A 102 7.23 5.04 -24.35
C THR A 102 8.44 5.91 -23.99
N ALA A 103 8.46 7.19 -24.39
CA ALA A 103 9.55 8.09 -24.06
C ALA A 103 9.59 8.40 -22.56
N ALA A 104 8.44 8.69 -21.95
CA ALA A 104 8.34 8.89 -20.51
C ALA A 104 8.56 7.59 -19.73
N GLU A 105 8.14 6.44 -20.26
CA GLU A 105 8.40 5.12 -19.67
C GLU A 105 9.91 4.87 -19.56
N ASN A 106 10.63 5.03 -20.67
CA ASN A 106 12.09 4.90 -20.69
C ASN A 106 12.77 5.91 -19.76
N ALA A 107 12.33 7.18 -19.77
CA ALA A 107 12.90 8.20 -18.91
C ALA A 107 12.69 7.89 -17.41
N ALA A 108 11.53 7.36 -17.03
CA ALA A 108 11.26 6.92 -15.67
C ALA A 108 12.07 5.67 -15.30
N PHE A 109 12.21 4.72 -16.23
CA PHE A 109 12.96 3.48 -16.04
C PHE A 109 14.46 3.73 -15.85
N THR A 110 15.07 4.58 -16.68
CA THR A 110 16.51 4.87 -16.65
C THR A 110 16.90 6.04 -15.75
N ALA A 111 15.96 6.59 -14.97
CA ALA A 111 16.22 7.70 -14.07
C ALA A 111 17.32 7.35 -13.05
N ARG A 112 18.14 8.32 -12.66
CA ARG A 112 19.23 8.08 -11.68
C ARG A 112 18.73 7.94 -10.24
N GLY A 113 17.46 8.25 -10.00
CA GLY A 113 16.87 8.21 -8.67
C GLY A 113 15.39 8.56 -8.69
N PRO A 114 14.68 8.29 -7.57
CA PRO A 114 13.22 8.35 -7.51
C PRO A 114 12.68 9.76 -7.79
N ALA A 115 13.42 10.82 -7.45
CA ALA A 115 13.02 12.19 -7.78
C ALA A 115 12.95 12.44 -9.29
N GLN A 116 13.91 11.90 -10.06
CA GLN A 116 13.92 12.02 -11.52
C GLN A 116 12.85 11.13 -12.16
N ALA A 117 12.65 9.91 -11.65
CA ALA A 117 11.56 9.04 -12.09
C ALA A 117 10.19 9.72 -11.89
N LYS A 118 9.96 10.31 -10.71
CA LYS A 118 8.76 11.08 -10.41
C LYS A 118 8.59 12.28 -11.33
N ALA A 119 9.67 12.98 -11.68
CA ALA A 119 9.63 14.08 -12.63
C ALA A 119 9.20 13.61 -14.02
N ALA A 120 9.73 12.48 -14.51
CA ALA A 120 9.30 11.88 -15.78
C ALA A 120 7.81 11.50 -15.75
N GLY A 121 7.33 10.91 -14.66
CA GLY A 121 5.92 10.54 -14.51
C GLY A 121 4.94 11.73 -14.42
N ARG A 122 5.42 12.94 -14.12
CA ARG A 122 4.63 14.18 -14.20
C ARG A 122 4.48 14.70 -15.63
N LEU A 123 5.37 14.30 -16.53
CA LEU A 123 5.43 14.76 -17.93
C LEU A 123 4.82 13.75 -18.91
N VAL A 124 4.17 12.70 -18.40
CA VAL A 124 3.50 11.68 -19.23
C VAL A 124 2.45 12.33 -20.13
N ARG A 125 2.59 12.13 -21.44
CA ARG A 125 1.65 12.59 -22.45
C ARG A 125 0.41 11.69 -22.48
N GLY A 126 -0.71 12.25 -22.91
CA GLY A 126 -1.99 11.52 -22.98
C GLY A 126 -2.55 11.15 -21.61
N PHE A 127 -2.05 11.77 -20.54
CA PHE A 127 -2.50 11.50 -19.17
C PHE A 127 -3.98 11.86 -18.99
N ASP A 128 -4.73 10.88 -18.49
CA ASP A 128 -6.12 11.04 -18.06
C ASP A 128 -6.22 10.67 -16.57
N ASP A 129 -6.71 11.62 -15.76
CA ASP A 129 -6.85 11.45 -14.33
C ASP A 129 -7.78 10.29 -14.00
N ALA A 130 -8.94 10.16 -14.65
CA ALA A 130 -9.91 9.12 -14.32
C ALA A 130 -9.35 7.71 -14.53
N THR A 131 -8.64 7.51 -15.64
CA THR A 131 -7.91 6.27 -15.91
C THR A 131 -6.80 6.03 -14.90
N TRP A 132 -6.03 7.05 -14.54
CA TRP A 132 -4.99 6.90 -13.54
C TRP A 132 -5.56 6.55 -12.17
N GLU A 133 -6.63 7.20 -11.72
CA GLU A 133 -7.26 6.93 -10.43
C GLU A 133 -7.78 5.49 -10.32
N ARG A 134 -8.28 4.93 -11.42
CA ARG A 134 -8.73 3.54 -11.50
C ARG A 134 -7.56 2.55 -11.41
N GLU A 135 -6.45 2.82 -12.10
CA GLU A 135 -5.35 1.85 -12.25
C GLU A 135 -4.23 1.98 -11.20
N ARG A 136 -4.04 3.18 -10.63
CA ARG A 136 -2.87 3.50 -9.77
C ARG A 136 -2.71 2.56 -8.59
N PHE A 137 -3.81 2.14 -7.98
CA PHE A 137 -3.77 1.27 -6.81
C PHE A 137 -3.19 -0.09 -7.18
N ARG A 138 -3.73 -0.76 -8.21
CA ARG A 138 -3.19 -2.05 -8.69
C ARG A 138 -1.71 -1.96 -9.06
N ILE A 139 -1.31 -0.91 -9.77
CA ILE A 139 0.09 -0.71 -10.18
C ILE A 139 1.03 -0.61 -8.97
N VAL A 140 0.63 0.12 -7.93
CA VAL A 140 1.44 0.26 -6.71
C VAL A 140 1.43 -1.02 -5.88
N VAL A 141 0.33 -1.76 -5.84
CA VAL A 141 0.29 -3.10 -5.21
C VAL A 141 1.27 -4.04 -5.91
N GLU A 142 1.20 -4.16 -7.23
CA GLU A 142 2.07 -5.03 -8.05
C GLU A 142 3.55 -4.70 -7.82
N GLY A 143 3.91 -3.41 -7.90
CA GLY A 143 5.28 -2.96 -7.62
C GLY A 143 5.73 -3.20 -6.19
N SER A 144 4.81 -3.09 -5.23
CA SER A 144 5.10 -3.38 -3.82
C SER A 144 5.32 -4.88 -3.61
N VAL A 145 4.52 -5.75 -4.22
CA VAL A 145 4.73 -7.21 -4.17
C VAL A 145 6.12 -7.54 -4.70
N HIS A 146 6.47 -7.08 -5.90
CA HIS A 146 7.78 -7.35 -6.49
C HIS A 146 8.94 -6.82 -5.64
N LYS A 147 8.83 -5.58 -5.15
CA LYS A 147 9.85 -4.99 -4.26
C LYS A 147 10.04 -5.82 -3.00
N PHE A 148 8.96 -6.17 -2.31
CA PHE A 148 9.04 -6.83 -1.01
C PHE A 148 9.38 -8.32 -1.14
N SER A 149 9.06 -8.98 -2.26
CA SER A 149 9.47 -10.36 -2.54
C SER A 149 10.94 -10.50 -2.96
N ALA A 150 11.57 -9.42 -3.45
CA ALA A 150 12.94 -9.48 -3.96
C ALA A 150 14.01 -9.54 -2.86
N ASP A 151 13.69 -9.11 -1.64
CA ASP A 151 14.61 -9.09 -0.50
C ASP A 151 13.96 -9.74 0.74
N PRO A 152 14.56 -10.81 1.31
CA PRO A 152 14.01 -11.51 2.46
C PRO A 152 13.84 -10.63 3.71
N GLY A 153 14.73 -9.65 3.91
CA GLY A 153 14.65 -8.70 5.03
C GLY A 153 13.45 -7.74 4.87
N LEU A 154 13.20 -7.28 3.65
CA LEU A 154 12.00 -6.50 3.34
C LEU A 154 10.73 -7.36 3.49
N THR A 155 10.72 -8.58 2.96
CA THR A 155 9.61 -9.54 3.14
C THR A 155 9.29 -9.68 4.63
N ALA A 156 10.30 -10.02 5.44
CA ALA A 156 10.15 -10.20 6.88
C ALA A 156 9.64 -8.94 7.57
N PHE A 157 10.10 -7.75 7.16
CA PHE A 157 9.62 -6.49 7.72
C PHE A 157 8.14 -6.27 7.43
N LEU A 158 7.72 -6.40 6.16
CA LEU A 158 6.33 -6.16 5.76
C LEU A 158 5.38 -7.18 6.40
N LEU A 159 5.72 -8.47 6.35
CA LEU A 159 4.94 -9.52 7.01
C LEU A 159 4.87 -9.31 8.52
N GLY A 160 6.01 -8.92 9.11
CA GLY A 160 6.17 -8.61 10.53
C GLY A 160 5.30 -7.45 11.00
N THR A 161 4.77 -6.61 10.10
CA THR A 161 3.75 -5.60 10.46
C THR A 161 2.44 -6.22 10.97
N GLY A 162 2.23 -7.53 10.83
CA GLY A 162 1.08 -8.24 11.40
C GLY A 162 -0.22 -7.68 10.81
N ASP A 163 -1.20 -7.40 11.66
CA ASP A 163 -2.50 -6.84 11.24
C ASP A 163 -2.57 -5.32 11.47
N ARG A 164 -1.41 -4.67 11.63
CA ARG A 164 -1.35 -3.21 11.82
C ARG A 164 -1.71 -2.49 10.53
N VAL A 165 -2.39 -1.36 10.69
CA VAL A 165 -2.68 -0.44 9.59
C VAL A 165 -1.41 0.35 9.28
N LEU A 166 -0.96 0.29 8.03
CA LEU A 166 0.19 1.06 7.57
C LEU A 166 -0.29 2.46 7.18
N VAL A 167 0.38 3.48 7.70
CA VAL A 167 -0.04 4.88 7.53
C VAL A 167 1.12 5.70 6.98
N GLU A 168 1.00 6.11 5.71
CA GLU A 168 1.90 7.08 5.09
C GLU A 168 1.59 8.47 5.68
N ALA A 169 2.28 8.81 6.75
CA ALA A 169 2.14 10.02 7.55
C ALA A 169 2.88 11.21 6.91
N SER A 170 2.64 11.42 5.62
CA SER A 170 3.14 12.54 4.85
C SER A 170 2.20 13.75 5.01
N PRO A 171 2.67 14.90 5.52
CA PRO A 171 1.86 16.13 5.58
C PRO A 171 1.66 16.76 4.19
N LEU A 172 2.44 16.36 3.20
CA LEU A 172 2.49 16.95 1.87
C LEU A 172 1.70 16.17 0.81
N ASP A 173 1.29 14.93 1.12
CA ASP A 173 0.60 14.05 0.18
C ASP A 173 -0.77 13.64 0.74
N ARG A 174 -1.83 13.98 0.01
CA ARG A 174 -3.23 13.66 0.36
C ARG A 174 -3.81 12.51 -0.46
N ILE A 175 -3.07 11.97 -1.43
CA ILE A 175 -3.49 10.81 -2.22
C ILE A 175 -2.84 9.57 -1.62
N TRP A 176 -1.52 9.52 -1.60
CA TRP A 176 -0.79 8.37 -1.08
C TRP A 176 -0.66 8.40 0.45
N GLY A 177 -0.65 9.60 1.04
CA GLY A 177 -0.59 9.82 2.47
C GLY A 177 -1.88 10.34 3.10
N ILE A 178 -1.82 10.57 4.41
CA ILE A 178 -2.94 11.08 5.22
C ILE A 178 -3.01 12.60 5.32
N GLY A 179 -2.05 13.33 4.74
CA GLY A 179 -1.98 14.79 4.84
C GLY A 179 -1.67 15.32 6.25
N LEU A 180 -1.07 14.49 7.11
CA LEU A 180 -0.66 14.81 8.48
C LEU A 180 0.70 14.17 8.77
N ALA A 181 1.54 14.84 9.56
CA ALA A 181 2.80 14.28 10.06
C ALA A 181 2.54 13.21 11.14
N ALA A 182 3.49 12.29 11.33
CA ALA A 182 3.35 11.15 12.24
C ALA A 182 3.19 11.54 13.73
N ASP A 183 3.70 12.70 14.13
CA ASP A 183 3.62 13.25 15.49
C ASP A 183 2.34 14.07 15.74
N ASN A 184 1.53 14.31 14.71
CA ASN A 184 0.24 14.94 14.87
C ASN A 184 -0.72 13.98 15.61
N PRO A 185 -1.38 14.40 16.70
CA PRO A 185 -2.31 13.53 17.43
C PRO A 185 -3.42 12.92 16.55
N ALA A 186 -3.88 13.67 15.54
CA ALA A 186 -4.90 13.22 14.59
C ALA A 186 -4.41 12.16 13.60
N ALA A 187 -3.10 11.88 13.51
CA ALA A 187 -2.55 10.86 12.62
C ALA A 187 -3.01 9.44 12.97
N SER A 188 -3.43 9.20 14.22
CA SER A 188 -4.00 7.92 14.67
C SER A 188 -5.54 7.91 14.65
N GLU A 189 -6.16 8.93 14.07
CA GLU A 189 -7.61 9.09 13.99
C GLU A 189 -8.04 9.13 12.52
N PRO A 190 -8.40 7.98 11.91
CA PRO A 190 -8.73 7.92 10.48
C PRO A 190 -9.81 8.92 10.03
N ALA A 191 -10.79 9.21 10.90
CA ALA A 191 -11.84 10.20 10.63
C ALA A 191 -11.32 11.64 10.51
N LYS A 192 -10.11 11.93 10.99
CA LYS A 192 -9.45 13.25 10.91
C LYS A 192 -8.38 13.31 9.84
N TRP A 193 -8.13 12.22 9.12
CA TRP A 193 -7.18 12.23 8.01
C TRP A 193 -7.67 13.18 6.92
N ARG A 194 -6.72 13.88 6.30
CA ARG A 194 -6.97 14.84 5.22
C ARG A 194 -6.58 14.26 3.85
N GLY A 195 -6.24 12.99 3.82
CA GLY A 195 -5.77 12.27 2.65
C GLY A 195 -6.19 10.80 2.69
N GLN A 196 -6.00 10.12 1.56
CA GLN A 196 -6.58 8.81 1.29
C GLN A 196 -5.73 7.64 1.81
N ASN A 197 -4.46 7.87 2.20
CA ASN A 197 -3.54 6.82 2.64
C ASN A 197 -3.39 5.66 1.64
N LEU A 198 -3.50 5.91 0.33
CA LEU A 198 -3.51 4.83 -0.66
C LEU A 198 -2.26 3.96 -0.61
N LEU A 199 -1.11 4.52 -0.22
CA LEU A 199 0.14 3.75 -0.13
C LEU A 199 0.08 2.75 1.03
N GLY A 200 -0.42 3.19 2.18
CA GLY A 200 -0.61 2.31 3.34
C GLY A 200 -1.48 1.11 2.99
N PHE A 201 -2.60 1.35 2.31
CA PHE A 201 -3.50 0.27 1.86
C PHE A 201 -2.88 -0.60 0.77
N ALA A 202 -2.13 -0.04 -0.18
CA ALA A 202 -1.46 -0.83 -1.22
C ALA A 202 -0.39 -1.76 -0.63
N LEU A 203 0.34 -1.31 0.39
CA LEU A 203 1.31 -2.14 1.10
C LEU A 203 0.64 -3.24 1.92
N MET A 204 -0.54 -2.97 2.50
CA MET A 204 -1.34 -4.00 3.18
C MET A 204 -1.83 -5.05 2.20
N ALA A 205 -2.33 -4.65 1.02
CA ALA A 205 -2.71 -5.59 -0.03
C ALA A 205 -1.50 -6.43 -0.51
N ALA A 206 -0.33 -5.80 -0.70
CA ALA A 206 0.89 -6.54 -1.03
C ALA A 206 1.30 -7.52 0.07
N ARG A 207 1.15 -7.15 1.34
CA ARG A 207 1.39 -8.04 2.49
C ARG A 207 0.47 -9.26 2.44
N ASP A 208 -0.81 -9.07 2.19
CA ASP A 208 -1.79 -10.14 2.16
C ASP A 208 -1.53 -11.10 0.97
N ILE A 209 -1.15 -10.57 -0.20
CA ILE A 209 -0.69 -11.36 -1.35
C ILE A 209 0.54 -12.21 -0.97
N LEU A 210 1.54 -11.60 -0.32
CA LEU A 210 2.78 -12.31 0.08
C LEU A 210 2.54 -13.35 1.18
N ARG A 211 1.43 -13.26 1.93
CA ARG A 211 0.99 -14.31 2.86
C ARG A 211 0.25 -15.45 2.16
N GLY A 212 -0.17 -15.27 0.91
CA GLY A 212 -1.07 -16.20 0.21
C GLY A 212 -2.54 -16.05 0.65
N GLU A 213 -2.95 -14.86 1.07
CA GLU A 213 -4.29 -14.57 1.60
C GLU A 213 -5.17 -13.76 0.62
N ALA A 214 -4.76 -13.60 -0.63
CA ALA A 214 -5.38 -12.75 -1.66
C ALA A 214 -5.89 -13.53 -2.87
#